data_AF-A0A645F0Y9-F1
#
_entry.id   AF-A0A645F0Y9-F1
#
_cell.length_a   1.000
_cell.length_b   1.000
_cell.length_c   1.000
_cell.angle_alpha   90.00
_cell.angle_beta   90.00
_cell.angle_gamma   90.00
#
_symmetry.space_group_name_H-M   'P 1'
#
loop_
_entity.id
_entity.type
_entity.pdbx_description
1 polymer ?
#
loop_
_entity_poly.entity_id
_entity_poly.type
_entity_poly.pdbx_seq_one_letter_code
_entity_poly.pdbx_strand_id
1 'polypeptide(L)' 'MTGAIDGTCDIGMASRELKDSEKEVLTPIQIALDGIAVVVNKENPASDLSKDQVKSIYIGEVLRWSETAK' A
#
# COMPACT_ATOMS: atom_id res chain seq x y z
N MET A 1 -2.04 1.89 16.16
CA MET A 1 -1.56 0.82 17.06
C MET A 1 -1.23 1.34 18.45
N THR A 2 -0.42 2.41 18.59
CA THR A 2 -0.02 2.97 19.90
C THR A 2 -1.19 3.18 20.87
N GLY A 3 -2.27 3.82 20.43
CA GLY A 3 -3.47 4.01 21.26
C GLY A 3 -4.13 2.71 21.75
N ALA A 4 -4.01 1.61 21.02
CA ALA A 4 -4.49 0.31 21.48
C ALA A 4 -3.50 -0.38 22.43
N ILE A 5 -2.20 -0.09 22.30
CA ILE A 5 -1.14 -0.64 23.16
C ILE A 5 -1.14 0.07 24.53
N ASP A 6 -1.33 1.40 24.54
CA ASP A 6 -1.33 2.21 25.77
C ASP A 6 -2.69 2.25 26.49
N GLY A 7 -3.71 1.62 25.91
CA GLY A 7 -5.06 1.53 26.49
C GLY A 7 -5.96 2.75 26.25
N THR A 8 -5.55 3.71 25.41
CA THR A 8 -6.40 4.84 25.00
C THR A 8 -7.58 4.40 24.12
N CYS A 9 -7.40 3.34 23.33
CA CYS A 9 -8.39 2.77 22.41
C CYS A 9 -8.54 1.27 22.63
N ASP A 10 -9.74 0.73 22.42
CA ASP A 10 -9.96 -0.73 22.48
C ASP A 10 -9.42 -1.47 21.24
N ILE A 11 -9.44 -0.81 20.07
CA ILE A 11 -9.08 -1.44 18.79
C ILE A 11 -8.11 -0.54 18.02
N GLY A 12 -7.03 -1.16 17.53
CA GLY A 12 -6.08 -0.56 16.60
C GLY A 12 -6.25 -1.11 15.19
N MET A 13 -6.16 -0.26 14.18
CA MET A 13 -6.18 -0.68 12.77
C MET A 13 -4.76 -0.75 12.20
N ALA A 14 -4.48 -1.79 11.44
CA ALA A 14 -3.25 -1.95 10.67
C ALA A 14 -3.58 -2.48 9.27
N SER A 15 -3.15 -1.76 8.23
CA SER A 15 -3.27 -2.20 6.82
C SER A 15 -2.12 -3.15 6.40
N ARG A 16 -1.48 -3.79 7.38
CA ARG A 16 -0.35 -4.71 7.23
C ARG A 16 -0.39 -5.74 8.35
N GLU A 17 0.34 -6.83 8.16
CA GLU A 17 0.72 -7.75 9.24
C GLU A 17 1.36 -6.99 10.40
N LEU A 18 1.03 -7.39 11.63
CA LEU A 18 1.70 -6.90 12.82
C LEU A 18 3.14 -7.43 12.86
N LYS A 19 4.06 -6.60 13.33
CA LYS A 19 5.44 -7.01 13.64
C LYS A 19 5.43 -7.98 14.82
N ASP A 20 6.47 -8.79 14.96
CA ASP A 20 6.58 -9.73 16.07
C ASP A 20 6.49 -9.03 17.43
N SER A 21 7.17 -7.89 17.59
CA SER A 21 7.09 -7.08 18.81
C SER A 21 5.71 -6.48 19.09
N GLU A 22 4.89 -6.27 18.05
CA GLU A 22 3.50 -5.80 18.22
C GLU A 22 2.58 -6.97 18.60
N LYS A 23 2.85 -8.19 18.10
CA LYS A 23 2.10 -9.42 18.40
C LYS A 23 2.26 -9.89 19.85
N GLU A 24 3.33 -9.48 20.54
CA GLU A 24 3.54 -9.77 21.96
C GLU A 24 2.50 -9.10 22.88
N VAL A 25 1.94 -7.97 22.45
CA VAL A 25 1.03 -7.14 23.26
C VAL A 25 -0.33 -6.91 22.62
N LEU A 26 -0.54 -7.39 21.39
CA LEU A 26 -1.78 -7.23 20.63
C LEU A 26 -2.17 -8.53 19.95
N THR A 27 -3.47 -8.79 19.87
CA THR A 27 -4.02 -9.92 19.12
C THR A 27 -4.43 -9.47 17.72
N PRO A 28 -3.83 -9.99 16.62
CA PRO A 28 -4.24 -9.64 15.27
C PRO A 28 -5.55 -10.34 14.90
N ILE A 29 -6.47 -9.60 14.27
CA ILE A 29 -7.72 -10.13 13.71
C ILE A 29 -7.83 -9.62 12.27
N GLN A 30 -7.77 -10.54 11.30
CA GLN A 30 -7.99 -10.20 9.90
C GLN A 30 -9.49 -10.12 9.62
N ILE A 31 -9.95 -8.94 9.20
CA ILE A 31 -11.37 -8.68 8.92
C ILE A 31 -11.66 -8.51 7.42
N ALA A 32 -10.64 -8.19 6.62
CA ALA A 32 -10.76 -7.94 5.19
C ALA A 32 -9.42 -8.10 4.45
N LEU A 33 -9.51 -8.13 3.11
CA LEU A 33 -8.39 -7.98 2.19
C LEU A 33 -8.66 -6.78 1.29
N ASP A 34 -7.75 -5.80 1.30
CA ASP A 34 -7.90 -4.56 0.55
C ASP A 34 -7.16 -4.64 -0.79
N GLY A 35 -7.81 -4.19 -1.85
CA GLY A 35 -7.20 -4.01 -3.17
C GLY A 35 -6.69 -2.59 -3.35
N ILE A 36 -5.43 -2.44 -3.78
CA ILE A 36 -4.85 -1.14 -4.16
C ILE A 36 -4.77 -1.08 -5.69
N ALA A 37 -5.23 0.02 -6.27
CA ALA A 37 -5.14 0.29 -7.70
C ALA A 37 -4.34 1.57 -7.96
N VAL A 38 -3.59 1.59 -9.06
CA VAL A 38 -2.90 2.80 -9.54
C VAL A 38 -3.88 3.57 -10.42
N VAL A 39 -4.16 4.82 -10.04
CA VAL A 39 -5.03 5.72 -10.82
C VAL A 39 -4.16 6.74 -11.55
N VAL A 40 -4.41 6.88 -12.84
CA VAL A 40 -3.76 7.89 -13.68
C VAL A 40 -4.78 8.91 -14.18
N ASN A 41 -4.29 10.04 -14.69
CA ASN A 41 -5.14 10.99 -15.41
C ASN A 41 -5.84 10.29 -16.59
N LYS A 42 -7.09 10.67 -16.87
CA LYS A 42 -7.91 10.10 -17.95
C LYS A 42 -7.28 10.22 -19.35
N GLU A 43 -6.49 11.26 -19.60
CA GLU A 43 -5.79 11.49 -20.87
C GLU A 43 -4.41 10.81 -20.94
N ASN A 44 -4.02 10.08 -19.88
CA ASN A 44 -2.75 9.37 -19.86
C ASN A 44 -2.76 8.22 -20.88
N PRO A 45 -1.78 8.14 -21.79
CA PRO A 45 -1.73 7.09 -22.82
C PRO A 45 -1.36 5.71 -22.26
N ALA A 46 -0.91 5.61 -21.01
CA ALA A 46 -0.49 4.34 -20.42
C ALA A 46 -1.69 3.41 -20.17
N SER A 47 -1.60 2.19 -20.70
CA SER A 47 -2.52 1.08 -20.44
C SER A 47 -1.75 -0.13 -19.91
N ASP A 48 -2.38 -0.93 -19.04
CA ASP A 48 -1.85 -2.20 -18.54
C ASP A 48 -0.42 -2.13 -17.97
N LEU A 49 -0.15 -1.13 -17.12
CA LEU A 49 1.14 -0.96 -16.47
C LEU A 49 1.52 -2.22 -15.67
N SER A 50 2.72 -2.74 -15.95
CA SER A 50 3.28 -3.83 -15.17
C SER A 50 3.75 -3.34 -13.80
N LYS A 51 3.91 -4.27 -12.84
CA LYS A 51 4.46 -3.95 -11.51
C LYS A 51 5.85 -3.31 -11.60
N ASP A 52 6.69 -3.76 -12.52
CA ASP A 52 8.03 -3.22 -12.70
C ASP A 52 7.99 -1.79 -13.28
N GLN A 53 7.09 -1.52 -14.22
CA GLN A 53 6.89 -0.15 -14.74
C GLN A 53 6.39 0.79 -13.65
N VAL A 54 5.43 0.37 -12.83
CA VAL A 54 4.97 1.13 -11.66
C VAL A 54 6.14 1.39 -10.71
N LYS A 55 6.95 0.37 -10.42
CA LYS A 55 8.12 0.52 -9.56
C LYS A 55 9.10 1.55 -10.13
N SER A 56 9.49 1.45 -11.39
CA SER A 56 10.42 2.38 -12.05
C SER A 56 9.90 3.83 -12.08
N ILE A 57 8.59 4.04 -12.16
CA ILE A 57 7.97 5.37 -11.98
C ILE A 57 8.21 5.88 -10.55
N TYR A 58 7.88 5.09 -9.53
CA TYR A 58 7.96 5.51 -8.12
C TYR A 58 9.41 5.71 -7.61
N ILE A 59 10.39 5.05 -8.22
CA ILE A 59 11.82 5.26 -7.90
C ILE A 59 12.49 6.32 -8.80
N GLY A 60 11.75 6.92 -9.73
CA GLY A 60 12.22 8.04 -10.57
C GLY A 60 13.09 7.65 -11.76
N GLU A 61 13.10 6.38 -12.16
CA GLU A 61 13.78 5.91 -13.37
C GLU A 61 12.99 6.25 -14.64
N VAL A 62 11.66 6.18 -14.56
CA VAL A 62 10.76 6.57 -15.65
C VAL A 62 10.10 7.90 -15.31
N LEU A 63 10.32 8.89 -16.17
CA LEU A 63 9.84 10.26 -15.96
C LEU A 63 8.77 10.70 -16.97
N ARG A 64 8.53 9.91 -18.02
CA ARG A 64 7.52 10.20 -19.04
C ARG A 64 6.66 8.98 -19.35
N TRP A 65 5.36 9.20 -19.51
CA TRP A 65 4.39 8.15 -19.83
C TRP A 65 4.67 7.43 -21.16
N SER A 66 5.28 8.12 -22.12
CA SER A 66 5.75 7.54 -23.38
C SER A 66 6.79 6.43 -23.20
N GLU A 67 7.48 6.38 -22.06
CA GLU A 67 8.48 5.34 -21.74
C GLU A 67 7.83 4.09 -21.13
N THR A 68 6.55 4.18 -20.74
CA THR A 68 5.72 3.07 -20.24
C THR A 68 4.63 2.62 -21.21
N ALA A 69 4.33 3.43 -22.23
CA ALA A 69 3.28 3.15 -23.19
C ALA A 69 3.67 1.97 -24.11
N LYS A 70 2.70 1.11 -24.41
CA LYS A 70 2.73 0.22 -25.58
C LYS A 70 1.83 0.80 -26.65
#